data_AF-A0A7C1Q9I5-F1
#
_entry.id   AF-A0A7C1Q9I5-F1
#
_cell.length_a   1.000
_cell.length_b   1.000
_cell.length_c   1.000
_cell.angle_alpha   90.00
_cell.angle_beta   90.00
_cell.angle_gamma   90.00
#
_symmetry.space_group_name_H-M   'P 1'
#
loop_
_entity.id
_entity.type
_entity.pdbx_description
1 polymer ?
#
loop_
_entity_poly.entity_id
_entity_poly.type
_entity_poly.pdbx_seq_one_letter_code
_entity_poly.pdbx_strand_id
1 'polypeptide(L)'
;MPKITNTYDYTDAKGKLLYQVLRYEPKDFRQRAADGSWSLKGITRVPYRLPVLTAIKPGHYIFIVEGEKDVATLESNGLHATTNAGGAAAGKKWPESWNKWFKGLKVVIIPDHDISGDQAAENIASVVCEVADSAQILRLPELSIGGDVTDWFEAGHNATELIQLVNNCEFYEPMNIEPKSEHIDDIPFKFLGYDNNSYYYMPNKTLQIIGLTPAQHKKEYIKTIAPTAYWYEKFHSSDDKGVDWNSIVTYLFEGSHRMGVYDSRRIRGRGAWYDDKRAVLHLGDRLIVDNIPFKIQDFKTKNIYQKSIKIKITDQAPLDKHEANRIFEILNLIAFEKTIDAHLLAGWLVTSIICGALKWRPHIWICGEKGTGKTYILSEIIMPILGKMAINVQSNTTEAGIRRMIQKDAFPVVMDEAETERKRDDERIQSIIMLARQSSAETPANIIMANKLGGTDEFNVRSSFLFSAINIPFQQAADASRITPITLLFHKSDGQNKFEILQKLVYEILTPEWNAAFRARAISLLKIIRENHDVFRFSAAKYFQDQRAGDQIGAMLAGSYSLFSDNIIDRKTAYKTIIMMHNETYNV
;
A
#
# COMPACT_ATOMS: atom_id res chain seq x y z
N MET A 1 14.68 41.85 42.72
CA MET A 1 15.27 41.34 41.47
C MET A 1 15.40 39.82 41.61
N PRO A 2 15.12 39.03 40.55
CA PRO A 2 15.29 37.59 40.61
C PRO A 2 16.75 37.26 40.92
N LYS A 3 16.99 36.38 41.91
CA LYS A 3 18.34 36.01 42.38
C LYS A 3 18.78 34.75 41.67
N ILE A 4 19.99 34.74 41.11
CA ILE A 4 20.59 33.53 40.53
C ILE A 4 20.89 32.55 41.68
N THR A 5 20.37 31.33 41.58
CA THR A 5 20.61 30.24 42.55
C THR A 5 21.68 29.28 42.05
N ASN A 6 21.72 29.00 40.75
CA ASN A 6 22.73 28.14 40.13
C ASN A 6 23.11 28.65 38.74
N THR A 7 24.33 28.35 38.31
CA THR A 7 24.81 28.57 36.95
C THR A 7 25.43 27.27 36.44
N TYR A 8 24.98 26.82 35.27
CA TYR A 8 25.42 25.59 34.64
C TYR A 8 26.18 25.91 33.35
N ASP A 9 27.44 25.47 33.28
CA ASP A 9 28.35 25.79 32.19
C ASP A 9 28.30 24.73 31.09
N TYR A 10 27.93 25.16 29.87
CA TYR A 10 27.97 24.31 28.68
C TYR A 10 29.26 24.60 27.92
N THR A 11 30.15 23.60 27.91
CA THR A 11 31.49 23.68 27.33
C THR A 11 31.64 22.75 26.13
N ASP A 12 32.55 23.07 25.20
CA ASP A 12 32.93 22.15 24.15
C ASP A 12 33.75 20.97 24.69
N ALA A 13 34.10 19.99 23.84
CA ALA A 13 34.87 18.80 24.25
C ALA A 13 36.28 19.12 24.79
N LYS A 14 36.80 20.34 24.61
CA LYS A 14 38.08 20.80 25.16
C LYS A 14 37.91 21.63 26.44
N GLY A 15 36.68 21.77 26.93
CA GLY A 15 36.35 22.54 28.13
C GLY A 15 36.19 24.05 27.88
N LYS A 16 36.15 24.53 26.63
CA LYS A 16 35.91 25.94 26.35
C LYS A 16 34.44 26.27 26.57
N LEU A 17 34.15 27.30 27.37
CA LEU A 17 32.79 27.78 27.62
C LEU A 17 32.13 28.27 26.32
N LEU A 18 30.92 27.77 26.04
CA LEU A 18 30.09 28.17 24.90
C LEU A 18 28.91 29.03 25.36
N TYR A 19 28.18 28.56 26.38
CA TYR A 19 27.05 29.27 26.98
C TYR A 19 26.78 28.76 28.39
N GLN A 20 25.89 29.45 29.11
CA GLN A 20 25.47 29.10 30.46
C GLN A 20 23.95 29.05 30.54
N VAL A 21 23.44 28.15 31.40
CA VAL A 21 22.05 28.13 31.85
C VAL A 21 22.01 28.59 33.30
N LEU A 22 21.23 29.63 33.58
CA LEU A 22 21.09 30.25 34.89
C LEU A 22 19.72 29.92 35.46
N ARG A 23 19.70 29.40 36.69
CA ARG A 23 18.49 29.18 37.47
C ARG A 23 18.26 30.37 38.40
N TYR A 24 17.03 30.85 38.48
CA TYR A 24 16.61 31.96 39.33
C TYR A 24 15.62 31.53 40.41
N GLU A 25 15.49 32.38 41.44
CA GLU A 25 14.42 32.35 42.44
C GLU A 25 13.57 33.64 42.35
N PRO A 26 12.22 33.56 42.20
CA PRO A 26 11.40 32.35 41.94
C PRO A 26 11.81 31.59 40.68
N LYS A 27 11.47 30.29 40.60
CA LYS A 27 11.93 29.34 39.55
C LYS A 27 11.73 29.90 38.13
N ASP A 28 12.83 30.32 37.52
CA ASP A 28 12.95 30.73 36.11
C ASP A 28 14.32 30.28 35.58
N PHE A 29 14.41 30.06 34.27
CA PHE A 29 15.65 29.65 33.62
C PHE A 29 15.97 30.59 32.47
N ARG A 30 17.19 31.12 32.44
CA ARG A 30 17.68 31.97 31.35
C ARG A 30 19.03 31.51 30.86
N GLN A 31 19.28 31.69 29.58
CA GLN A 31 20.51 31.27 28.96
C GLN A 31 21.30 32.49 28.47
N ARG A 32 22.63 32.47 28.62
CA ARG A 32 23.51 33.51 28.10
C ARG A 32 24.74 32.91 27.43
N ALA A 33 25.27 33.58 26.42
CA ALA A 33 26.51 33.20 25.76
C ALA A 33 27.73 33.35 26.69
N ALA A 34 28.85 32.76 26.30
CA ALA A 34 30.12 32.88 27.05
C ALA A 34 30.62 34.33 27.21
N ASP A 35 30.25 35.22 26.29
CA ASP A 35 30.55 36.67 26.37
C ASP A 35 29.59 37.46 27.28
N GLY A 36 28.61 36.78 27.88
CA GLY A 36 27.59 37.36 28.74
C GLY A 36 26.34 37.87 28.02
N SER A 37 26.26 37.77 26.69
CA SER A 37 25.09 38.22 25.92
C SER A 37 23.88 37.30 26.11
N TRP A 38 22.66 37.88 26.12
CA TRP A 38 21.40 37.15 26.32
C TRP A 38 20.83 36.53 25.03
N SER A 39 21.71 36.15 24.10
CA SER A 39 21.36 35.54 22.82
C SER A 39 22.32 34.42 22.51
N LEU A 40 21.80 33.36 21.89
CA LEU A 40 22.57 32.15 21.58
C LEU A 40 22.56 31.86 20.09
N LYS A 41 22.19 32.86 19.30
CA LYS A 41 22.21 32.80 17.84
C LYS A 41 23.66 32.60 17.38
N GLY A 42 23.89 31.55 16.59
CA GLY A 42 25.22 31.20 16.08
C GLY A 42 26.11 30.42 17.06
N ILE A 43 25.63 30.11 18.27
CA ILE A 43 26.38 29.30 19.24
C ILE A 43 25.98 27.84 19.08
N THR A 44 26.98 26.97 18.94
CA THR A 44 26.78 25.52 18.84
C THR A 44 26.23 24.99 20.17
N ARG A 45 25.10 24.29 20.12
CA ARG A 45 24.49 23.66 21.29
C ARG A 45 25.12 22.31 21.53
N VAL A 46 25.33 21.97 22.80
CA VAL A 46 25.99 20.73 23.23
C VAL A 46 25.25 20.10 24.42
N PRO A 47 25.39 18.78 24.64
CA PRO A 47 24.97 18.17 25.89
C PRO A 47 25.71 18.77 27.08
N TYR A 48 25.04 18.84 28.23
CA TYR A 48 25.68 19.29 29.47
C TYR A 48 26.82 18.33 29.85
N ARG A 49 27.93 18.85 30.37
CA ARG A 49 29.14 18.06 30.71
C ARG A 49 29.75 17.28 29.54
N LEU A 50 29.72 17.85 28.32
CA LEU A 50 30.32 17.21 27.13
C LEU A 50 31.76 16.68 27.33
N PRO A 51 32.71 17.37 28.01
CA PRO A 51 34.03 16.80 28.27
C PRO A 51 34.01 15.46 29.01
N VAL A 52 33.11 15.32 30.00
CA VAL A 52 32.94 14.07 30.75
C VAL A 52 32.38 13.00 29.83
N LEU A 53 31.33 13.32 29.07
CA LEU A 53 30.71 12.40 28.10
C LEU A 53 31.74 11.84 27.11
N THR A 54 32.66 12.68 26.62
CA THR A 54 33.73 12.24 25.69
C THR A 54 34.82 11.39 26.32
N ALA A 55 34.93 11.37 27.65
CA ALA A 55 35.94 10.59 28.37
C ALA A 55 35.43 9.20 28.81
N ILE A 56 34.13 8.93 28.71
CA ILE A 56 33.53 7.65 29.10
C ILE A 56 33.96 6.56 28.10
N LYS A 57 34.44 5.44 28.62
CA LYS A 57 34.83 4.29 27.79
C LYS A 57 33.59 3.53 27.30
N PRO A 58 33.61 2.96 26.08
CA PRO A 58 32.57 2.05 25.62
C PRO A 58 32.21 0.95 26.65
N GLY A 59 30.94 0.57 26.70
CA GLY A 59 30.39 -0.42 27.63
C GLY A 59 30.02 0.11 29.03
N HIS A 60 30.31 1.38 29.35
CA HIS A 60 29.91 2.01 30.61
C HIS A 60 28.56 2.73 30.49
N TYR A 61 27.88 2.90 31.63
CA TYR A 61 26.60 3.60 31.70
C TYR A 61 26.76 5.13 31.60
N ILE A 62 25.82 5.75 30.90
CA ILE A 62 25.56 7.19 30.93
C ILE A 62 24.06 7.42 31.10
N PHE A 63 23.69 8.26 32.05
CA PHE A 63 22.31 8.63 32.33
C PHE A 63 21.95 9.94 31.61
N ILE A 64 20.79 9.98 30.95
CA ILE A 64 20.21 11.20 30.39
C ILE A 64 18.97 11.55 31.22
N VAL A 65 18.97 12.74 31.81
CA VAL A 65 17.89 13.27 32.66
C VAL A 65 17.42 14.62 32.15
N GLU A 66 16.29 15.13 32.61
CA GLU A 66 15.69 16.36 32.05
C GLU A 66 16.37 17.66 32.50
N GLY A 67 16.91 17.70 33.71
CA GLY A 67 17.44 18.92 34.30
C GLY A 67 18.90 18.83 34.73
N GLU A 68 19.58 19.99 34.80
CA GLU A 68 20.95 20.04 35.32
C GLU A 68 21.04 19.74 36.83
N LYS A 69 19.94 19.93 37.58
CA LYS A 69 19.84 19.53 39.00
C LYS A 69 19.99 18.01 39.15
N ASP A 70 19.26 17.26 38.33
CA ASP A 70 19.26 15.79 38.33
C ASP A 70 20.60 15.21 37.91
N VAL A 71 21.28 15.86 36.97
CA VAL A 71 22.66 15.51 36.61
C VAL A 71 23.58 15.61 37.83
N ALA A 72 23.44 16.68 38.63
CA ALA A 72 24.25 16.85 39.84
C ALA A 72 23.91 15.80 40.92
N THR A 73 22.64 15.41 41.04
CA THR A 73 22.21 14.33 41.94
C THR A 73 22.81 12.98 41.56
N LEU A 74 22.81 12.62 40.27
CA LEU A 74 23.43 11.38 39.81
C LEU A 74 24.95 11.40 39.95
N GLU A 75 25.58 12.54 39.69
CA GLU A 75 27.03 12.71 39.88
C GLU A 75 27.45 12.53 41.34
N SER A 76 26.74 13.15 42.29
CA SER A 76 27.07 13.04 43.72
C SER A 76 26.94 11.61 44.23
N ASN A 77 26.17 10.77 43.52
CA ASN A 77 26.01 9.35 43.74
C ASN A 77 26.95 8.47 42.88
N GLY A 78 27.97 9.06 42.24
CA GLY A 78 29.02 8.33 41.51
C GLY A 78 28.62 7.86 40.11
N LEU A 79 27.54 8.38 39.54
CA LEU A 79 27.04 7.99 38.22
C LEU A 79 27.34 9.07 37.18
N HIS A 80 27.63 8.64 35.95
CA HIS A 80 27.81 9.58 34.84
C HIS A 80 26.45 10.02 34.32
N ALA A 81 26.20 11.34 34.25
CA ALA A 81 24.94 11.88 33.74
C ALA A 81 25.15 13.10 32.84
N THR A 82 24.18 13.35 31.95
CA THR A 82 24.09 14.50 31.06
C THR A 82 22.63 14.94 30.88
N THR A 83 22.42 16.14 30.36
CA THR A 83 21.10 16.66 29.98
C THR A 83 21.20 17.62 28.78
N ASN A 84 20.06 18.08 28.26
CA ASN A 84 19.95 19.15 27.29
C ASN A 84 19.49 20.46 27.95
N ALA A 85 19.97 21.60 27.46
CA ALA A 85 19.47 22.89 27.93
C ALA A 85 18.00 23.07 27.53
N GLY A 86 17.12 23.28 28.51
CA GLY A 86 15.69 23.57 28.29
C GLY A 86 14.70 22.43 28.58
N GLY A 87 15.10 21.38 29.31
CA GLY A 87 14.18 20.35 29.83
C GLY A 87 13.50 19.50 28.76
N ALA A 88 12.38 18.83 29.11
CA ALA A 88 11.59 18.02 28.18
C ALA A 88 11.26 18.70 26.85
N ALA A 89 10.91 20.00 26.85
CA ALA A 89 10.53 20.70 25.63
C ALA A 89 11.67 20.72 24.58
N ALA A 90 12.92 20.84 25.04
CA ALA A 90 14.09 20.74 24.18
C ALA A 90 14.50 19.27 23.93
N GLY A 91 14.24 18.35 24.87
CA GLY A 91 14.45 16.91 24.69
C GLY A 91 13.58 16.30 23.58
N LYS A 92 12.35 16.81 23.40
CA LYS A 92 11.47 16.48 22.24
C LYS A 92 12.04 16.94 20.89
N LYS A 93 13.10 17.75 20.89
CA LYS A 93 13.83 18.25 19.71
C LYS A 93 15.32 17.91 19.82
N TRP A 94 15.63 16.73 20.34
CA TRP A 94 16.99 16.24 20.52
C TRP A 94 17.77 16.28 19.20
N PRO A 95 18.89 17.02 19.11
CA PRO A 95 19.63 17.12 17.85
C PRO A 95 20.38 15.81 17.53
N GLU A 96 20.07 15.16 16.41
CA GLU A 96 20.75 13.93 15.95
C GLU A 96 22.28 14.05 15.91
N SER A 97 22.79 15.26 15.62
CA SER A 97 24.23 15.56 15.62
C SER A 97 24.93 15.28 16.96
N TRP A 98 24.18 15.14 18.06
CA TRP A 98 24.69 14.81 19.39
C TRP A 98 24.86 13.31 19.60
N ASN A 99 24.16 12.47 18.83
CA ASN A 99 24.14 11.01 19.03
C ASN A 99 25.56 10.42 18.97
N LYS A 100 26.44 10.98 18.14
CA LYS A 100 27.85 10.59 18.02
C LYS A 100 28.59 10.51 19.37
N TRP A 101 28.18 11.29 20.37
CA TRP A 101 28.81 11.32 21.69
C TRP A 101 28.44 10.13 22.58
N PHE A 102 27.40 9.37 22.20
CA PHE A 102 26.90 8.21 22.93
C PHE A 102 27.36 6.88 22.33
N LYS A 103 28.21 6.93 21.29
CA LYS A 103 28.61 5.75 20.52
C LYS A 103 29.28 4.71 21.41
N GLY A 104 28.70 3.51 21.45
CA GLY A 104 29.21 2.37 22.24
C GLY A 104 29.03 2.49 23.76
N LEU A 105 28.26 3.46 24.25
CA LEU A 105 27.90 3.57 25.68
C LEU A 105 26.57 2.85 25.96
N LYS A 106 26.33 2.48 27.22
CA LYS A 106 25.03 1.99 27.70
C LYS A 106 24.21 3.17 28.19
N VAL A 107 23.22 3.60 27.41
CA VAL A 107 22.45 4.81 27.67
C VAL A 107 21.20 4.47 28.46
N VAL A 108 20.98 5.16 29.58
CA VAL A 108 19.76 5.05 30.38
C VAL A 108 19.11 6.42 30.43
N ILE A 109 17.86 6.52 30.00
CA ILE A 109 17.10 7.77 29.99
C ILE A 109 16.11 7.70 31.15
N ILE A 110 16.16 8.66 32.06
CA ILE A 110 15.24 8.77 33.19
C ILE A 110 14.38 10.03 32.98
N PRO A 111 13.12 9.89 32.55
CA PRO A 111 12.21 11.04 32.42
C PRO A 111 11.72 11.52 33.79
N ASP A 112 11.25 12.77 33.85
CA ASP A 112 10.38 13.22 34.92
C ASP A 112 9.06 12.42 34.84
N HIS A 113 8.40 12.23 35.98
CA HIS A 113 7.16 11.45 36.06
C HIS A 113 5.94 12.24 35.55
N ASP A 114 5.98 12.63 34.28
CA ASP A 114 4.88 13.25 33.56
C ASP A 114 4.89 12.91 32.05
N ILE A 115 3.80 13.29 31.37
CA ILE A 115 3.59 13.02 29.93
C ILE A 115 4.67 13.69 29.06
N SER A 116 5.11 14.89 29.46
CA SER A 116 6.08 15.65 28.68
C SER A 116 7.47 15.01 28.74
N GLY A 117 7.84 14.49 29.91
CA GLY A 117 9.05 13.75 30.13
C GLY A 117 9.09 12.43 29.38
N ASP A 118 8.00 11.67 29.43
CA ASP A 118 7.87 10.43 28.65
C ASP A 118 8.09 10.65 27.15
N GLN A 119 7.47 11.69 26.58
CA GLN A 119 7.64 12.02 25.16
C GLN A 119 9.09 12.42 24.81
N ALA A 120 9.77 13.13 25.71
CA ALA A 120 11.17 13.51 25.52
C ALA A 120 12.07 12.27 25.57
N ALA A 121 11.85 11.38 26.53
CA ALA A 121 12.61 10.15 26.69
C ALA A 121 12.48 9.21 25.48
N GLU A 122 11.26 9.03 24.97
CA GLU A 122 11.02 8.24 23.76
C GLU A 122 11.77 8.80 22.54
N ASN A 123 11.70 10.12 22.33
CA ASN A 123 12.41 10.78 21.23
C ASN A 123 13.94 10.59 21.36
N ILE A 124 14.51 10.79 22.55
CA ILE A 124 15.94 10.60 22.80
C ILE A 124 16.34 9.13 22.58
N ALA A 125 15.56 8.19 23.12
CA ALA A 125 15.84 6.76 22.99
C ALA A 125 15.85 6.32 21.52
N SER A 126 14.86 6.76 20.74
CA SER A 126 14.71 6.40 19.33
C SER A 126 15.90 6.77 18.44
N VAL A 127 16.60 7.86 18.76
CA VAL A 127 17.73 8.34 17.95
C VAL A 127 19.09 7.91 18.52
N VAL A 128 19.17 7.72 19.84
CA VAL A 128 20.42 7.31 20.50
C VAL A 128 20.63 5.79 20.39
N CYS A 129 19.56 4.98 20.32
CA CYS A 129 19.68 3.53 20.16
C CYS A 129 20.37 3.11 18.86
N GLU A 130 20.40 3.96 17.83
CA GLU A 130 21.10 3.70 16.57
C GLU A 130 22.64 3.70 16.69
N VAL A 131 23.19 4.28 17.76
CA VAL A 131 24.65 4.45 17.93
C VAL A 131 25.18 3.95 19.27
N ALA A 132 24.35 3.91 20.30
CA ALA A 132 24.70 3.39 21.62
C ALA A 132 24.91 1.86 21.58
N ASP A 133 25.59 1.31 22.59
CA ASP A 133 25.68 -0.15 22.80
C ASP A 133 24.32 -0.71 23.24
N SER A 134 23.63 0.03 24.11
CA SER A 134 22.25 -0.21 24.48
C SER A 134 21.58 1.12 24.85
N ALA A 135 20.25 1.19 24.71
CA ALA A 135 19.43 2.27 25.23
C ALA A 135 18.33 1.68 26.11
N GLN A 136 17.93 2.38 27.17
CA GLN A 136 16.84 1.99 28.08
C GLN A 136 16.09 3.25 28.52
N ILE A 137 14.77 3.16 28.69
CA ILE A 137 13.97 4.21 29.35
C ILE A 137 13.57 3.69 30.72
N LEU A 138 14.19 4.25 31.76
CA LEU A 138 13.94 3.85 33.14
C LEU A 138 12.95 4.82 33.78
N ARG A 139 11.71 4.36 33.96
CA ARG A 139 10.68 5.06 34.75
C ARG A 139 10.83 4.67 36.21
N LEU A 140 11.13 5.63 37.07
CA LEU A 140 11.33 5.36 38.49
C LEU A 140 9.99 5.10 39.20
N PRO A 141 9.91 4.06 40.05
CA PRO A 141 8.70 3.78 40.80
C PRO A 141 8.47 4.81 41.90
N GLU A 142 7.24 4.86 42.43
CA GLU A 142 6.89 5.58 43.66
C GLU A 142 7.11 7.12 43.64
N LEU A 143 7.26 7.71 42.45
CA LEU A 143 7.27 9.17 42.27
C LEU A 143 5.84 9.74 42.18
N SER A 144 5.64 10.93 42.73
CA SER A 144 4.44 11.74 42.43
C SER A 144 4.47 12.26 40.99
N ILE A 145 3.33 12.68 40.45
CA ILE A 145 3.26 13.33 39.13
C ILE A 145 4.16 14.56 39.11
N GLY A 146 5.03 14.65 38.10
CA GLY A 146 6.05 15.70 37.96
C GLY A 146 7.28 15.52 38.86
N GLY A 147 7.41 14.38 39.54
CA GLY A 147 8.60 14.06 40.33
C GLY A 147 9.77 13.66 39.45
N ASP A 148 10.99 13.99 39.88
CA ASP A 148 12.23 13.73 39.15
C ASP A 148 13.13 12.69 39.86
N VAL A 149 14.30 12.37 39.27
CA VAL A 149 15.25 11.45 39.92
C VAL A 149 15.80 12.03 41.22
N THR A 150 15.86 13.35 41.36
CA THR A 150 16.28 13.96 42.62
C THR A 150 15.27 13.68 43.74
N ASP A 151 13.98 13.82 43.46
CA ASP A 151 12.92 13.48 44.42
C ASP A 151 13.00 11.99 44.83
N TRP A 152 13.36 11.11 43.89
CA TRP A 152 13.56 9.68 44.16
C TRP A 152 14.72 9.43 45.14
N PHE A 153 15.87 10.09 44.97
CA PHE A 153 16.98 10.00 45.92
C PHE A 153 16.65 10.67 47.28
N GLU A 154 15.92 11.79 47.28
CA GLU A 154 15.48 12.47 48.51
C GLU A 154 14.48 11.63 49.32
N ALA A 155 13.75 10.71 48.67
CA ALA A 155 12.89 9.71 49.33
C ALA A 155 13.66 8.57 50.04
N GLY A 156 14.99 8.54 49.95
CA GLY A 156 15.85 7.59 50.66
C GLY A 156 16.43 6.46 49.81
N HIS A 157 16.16 6.45 48.50
CA HIS A 157 16.74 5.49 47.57
C HIS A 157 18.22 5.78 47.27
N ASN A 158 18.93 4.81 46.67
CA ASN A 158 20.38 4.92 46.43
C ASN A 158 20.81 4.38 45.04
N ALA A 159 22.07 4.63 44.69
CA ALA A 159 22.63 4.24 43.38
C ALA A 159 22.61 2.72 43.13
N THR A 160 22.71 1.91 44.18
CA THR A 160 22.67 0.44 44.03
C THR A 160 21.28 -0.01 43.58
N GLU A 161 20.24 0.53 44.20
CA GLU A 161 18.85 0.30 43.80
C GLU A 161 18.59 0.80 42.37
N LEU A 162 19.11 1.98 42.02
CA LEU A 162 18.98 2.50 40.67
C LEU A 162 19.57 1.57 39.61
N ILE A 163 20.78 1.04 39.86
CA ILE A 163 21.42 0.08 38.94
C ILE A 163 20.67 -1.25 38.89
N GLN A 164 20.08 -1.71 39.99
CA GLN A 164 19.20 -2.89 39.97
C GLN A 164 17.98 -2.66 39.08
N LEU A 165 17.36 -1.48 39.18
CA LEU A 165 16.25 -1.11 38.30
C LEU A 165 16.69 -1.05 36.83
N VAL A 166 17.86 -0.50 36.53
CA VAL A 166 18.44 -0.53 35.17
C VAL A 166 18.63 -1.97 34.67
N ASN A 167 19.18 -2.85 35.49
CA ASN A 167 19.42 -4.24 35.08
C ASN A 167 18.13 -5.03 34.82
N ASN A 168 17.03 -4.65 35.48
CA ASN A 168 15.71 -5.24 35.30
C ASN A 168 14.85 -4.51 34.26
N CYS A 169 15.31 -3.36 33.77
CA CYS A 169 14.61 -2.59 32.75
C CYS A 169 14.87 -3.20 31.37
N GLU A 170 13.83 -3.38 30.57
CA GLU A 170 13.98 -3.90 29.21
C GLU A 170 14.83 -2.97 28.34
N PHE A 171 15.62 -3.54 27.44
CA PHE A 171 16.32 -2.75 26.43
C PHE A 171 15.31 -2.06 25.53
N TYR A 172 15.58 -0.81 25.21
CA TYR A 172 14.83 -0.06 24.24
C TYR A 172 15.07 -0.67 22.86
N GLU A 173 14.12 -1.49 22.42
CA GLU A 173 14.02 -1.88 21.03
C GLU A 173 13.28 -0.77 20.30
N PRO A 174 13.90 -0.11 19.30
CA PRO A 174 13.13 0.74 18.41
C PRO A 174 12.07 -0.17 17.81
N MET A 175 10.82 0.06 18.20
CA MET A 175 9.71 -0.60 17.55
C MET A 175 9.96 -0.41 16.04
N ASN A 176 9.96 -1.51 15.29
CA ASN A 176 10.04 -1.46 13.83
C ASN A 176 8.73 -0.83 13.35
N ILE A 177 8.69 0.50 13.46
CA ILE A 177 7.57 1.38 13.20
C ILE A 177 7.65 1.60 11.69
N GLU A 178 7.12 0.64 10.94
CA GLU A 178 6.07 1.09 10.04
C GLU A 178 5.11 1.91 10.90
N PRO A 179 4.78 3.17 10.54
CA PRO A 179 4.10 4.12 11.42
C PRO A 179 3.04 3.43 12.28
N LYS A 180 3.39 3.20 13.55
CA LYS A 180 2.48 2.75 14.60
C LYS A 180 1.53 3.92 14.80
N SER A 181 0.46 3.91 14.00
CA SER A 181 -0.89 3.84 14.52
C SER A 181 -0.98 4.41 15.94
N GLU A 182 -1.04 5.75 16.06
CA GLU A 182 -1.97 6.38 17.03
C GLU A 182 -3.23 5.52 16.98
N HIS A 183 -3.69 4.96 18.11
CA HIS A 183 -4.88 4.10 18.18
C HIS A 183 -5.85 4.30 17.01
N ILE A 184 -5.76 3.44 15.98
CA ILE A 184 -6.63 3.53 14.80
C ILE A 184 -8.10 3.28 15.20
N ASP A 185 -8.31 2.79 16.43
CA ASP A 185 -9.65 2.51 16.95
C ASP A 185 -10.42 3.76 17.40
N ASP A 186 -9.76 4.90 17.68
CA ASP A 186 -10.46 6.12 18.15
C ASP A 186 -10.52 7.28 17.15
N ILE A 187 -9.64 7.33 16.14
CA ILE A 187 -9.73 8.35 15.09
C ILE A 187 -10.68 7.85 14.00
N PRO A 188 -11.86 8.47 13.78
CA PRO A 188 -12.90 7.93 12.90
C PRO A 188 -12.61 8.15 11.41
N PHE A 189 -11.36 8.43 11.03
CA PHE A 189 -10.91 8.65 9.67
C PHE A 189 -9.40 8.40 9.53
N LYS A 190 -8.93 8.20 8.29
CA LYS A 190 -7.51 8.12 7.94
C LYS A 190 -7.03 9.39 7.25
N PHE A 191 -5.86 9.89 7.64
CA PHE A 191 -5.12 10.87 6.87
C PHE A 191 -4.50 10.21 5.63
N LEU A 192 -4.68 10.80 4.45
CA LEU A 192 -4.10 10.28 3.21
C LEU A 192 -2.97 11.16 2.66
N GLY A 193 -2.85 12.40 3.15
CA GLY A 193 -1.81 13.36 2.74
C GLY A 193 -2.40 14.61 2.10
N TYR A 194 -1.54 15.36 1.42
CA TYR A 194 -1.90 16.57 0.68
C TYR A 194 -1.35 16.52 -0.74
N ASP A 195 -1.99 17.18 -1.69
CA ASP A 195 -1.42 17.41 -3.01
C ASP A 195 -1.84 18.79 -3.53
N ASN A 196 -0.87 19.55 -4.02
CA ASN A 196 -1.03 20.94 -4.42
C ASN A 196 -1.80 21.77 -3.38
N ASN A 197 -3.05 22.13 -3.67
CA ASN A 197 -3.91 22.96 -2.82
C ASN A 197 -5.07 22.16 -2.20
N SER A 198 -4.91 20.85 -2.03
CA SER A 198 -5.94 19.95 -1.50
C SER A 198 -5.37 19.00 -0.45
N TYR A 199 -6.19 18.70 0.56
CA TYR A 199 -5.91 17.77 1.64
C TYR A 199 -6.89 16.60 1.57
N TYR A 200 -6.38 15.37 1.75
CA TYR A 200 -7.11 14.14 1.48
C TYR A 200 -7.30 13.31 2.76
N TYR A 201 -8.55 12.91 2.99
CA TYR A 201 -8.98 12.15 4.16
C TYR A 201 -9.86 10.99 3.73
N MET A 202 -9.94 9.93 4.53
CA MET A 202 -10.88 8.83 4.31
C MET A 202 -11.63 8.50 5.61
N PRO A 203 -12.89 8.94 5.76
CA PRO A 203 -13.70 8.62 6.93
C PRO A 203 -13.98 7.13 7.04
N ASN A 204 -13.90 6.55 8.24
CA ASN A 204 -14.14 5.12 8.48
C ASN A 204 -15.61 4.74 8.20
N LYS A 205 -16.55 5.69 8.34
CA LYS A 205 -17.98 5.45 8.09
C LYS A 205 -18.31 5.26 6.60
N THR A 206 -17.72 6.09 5.73
CA THR A 206 -17.98 6.04 4.28
C THR A 206 -16.95 5.21 3.55
N LEU A 207 -15.72 5.16 4.06
CA LEU A 207 -14.52 4.60 3.41
C LEU A 207 -14.35 5.17 2.00
N GLN A 208 -14.70 6.44 1.80
CA GLN A 208 -14.52 7.16 0.55
C GLN A 208 -13.58 8.34 0.76
N ILE A 209 -12.74 8.59 -0.23
CA ILE A 209 -11.75 9.67 -0.17
C ILE A 209 -12.47 11.02 -0.32
N ILE A 210 -12.15 11.95 0.57
CA ILE A 210 -12.61 13.34 0.53
C ILE A 210 -11.38 14.22 0.33
N GLY A 211 -11.40 15.04 -0.72
CA GLY A 211 -10.41 16.09 -0.96
C GLY A 211 -10.99 17.45 -0.60
N LEU A 212 -10.32 18.22 0.25
CA LEU A 212 -10.73 19.56 0.64
C LEU A 212 -9.61 20.57 0.37
N THR A 213 -9.94 21.71 -0.22
CA THR A 213 -9.02 22.87 -0.29
C THR A 213 -8.96 23.60 1.05
N PRO A 214 -7.96 24.44 1.33
CA PRO A 214 -7.93 25.27 2.55
C PRO A 214 -9.23 26.04 2.81
N ALA A 215 -9.82 26.62 1.77
CA ALA A 215 -11.08 27.37 1.87
C ALA A 215 -12.29 26.48 2.21
N GLN A 216 -12.21 25.18 1.93
CA GLN A 216 -13.25 24.21 2.25
C GLN A 216 -13.11 23.64 3.67
N HIS A 217 -12.02 23.89 4.42
CA HIS A 217 -11.85 23.46 5.81
C HIS A 217 -12.67 24.34 6.78
N LYS A 218 -13.99 24.35 6.57
CA LYS A 218 -14.98 24.99 7.43
C LYS A 218 -15.89 23.95 8.05
N LYS A 219 -16.54 24.32 9.16
CA LYS A 219 -17.41 23.47 9.99
C LYS A 219 -18.24 22.43 9.21
N GLU A 220 -18.95 22.84 8.16
CA GLU A 220 -19.85 21.93 7.42
C GLU A 220 -19.12 20.81 6.67
N TYR A 221 -17.92 21.05 6.15
CA TYR A 221 -17.11 20.02 5.49
C TYR A 221 -16.34 19.17 6.49
N ILE A 222 -15.85 19.75 7.60
CA ILE A 222 -15.12 19.01 8.64
C ILE A 222 -16.01 17.94 9.29
N LYS A 223 -17.32 18.21 9.43
CA LYS A 223 -18.31 17.20 9.87
C LYS A 223 -18.43 15.99 8.95
N THR A 224 -17.99 16.10 7.69
CA THR A 224 -17.96 14.95 6.76
C THR A 224 -16.74 14.04 7.00
N ILE A 225 -15.69 14.57 7.65
CA ILE A 225 -14.49 13.82 8.01
C ILE A 225 -14.75 12.96 9.26
N ALA A 226 -15.33 13.56 10.29
CA ALA A 226 -15.65 12.88 11.56
C ALA A 226 -16.92 13.46 12.23
N PRO A 227 -17.60 12.67 13.09
CA PRO A 227 -18.77 13.13 13.83
C PRO A 227 -18.46 14.32 14.75
N THR A 228 -19.43 15.22 14.95
CA THR A 228 -19.29 16.36 15.86
C THR A 228 -18.93 15.96 17.29
N ALA A 229 -19.41 14.80 17.76
CA ALA A 229 -19.11 14.29 19.10
C ALA A 229 -17.60 14.06 19.29
N TYR A 230 -16.93 13.42 18.32
CA TYR A 230 -15.48 13.22 18.32
C TYR A 230 -14.72 14.56 18.35
N TRP A 231 -15.17 15.54 17.55
CA TRP A 231 -14.55 16.86 17.54
C TRP A 231 -14.73 17.62 18.85
N TYR A 232 -15.89 17.50 19.49
CA TYR A 232 -16.16 18.11 20.79
C TYR A 232 -15.30 17.52 21.89
N GLU A 233 -15.18 16.20 21.95
CA GLU A 233 -14.33 15.52 22.91
C GLU A 233 -12.85 15.95 22.78
N LYS A 234 -12.34 15.97 21.54
CA LYS A 234 -10.92 16.25 21.27
C LYS A 234 -10.56 17.75 21.27
N PHE A 235 -11.49 18.63 20.91
CA PHE A 235 -11.26 20.07 20.73
C PHE A 235 -12.39 20.90 21.34
N HIS A 236 -12.72 20.68 22.61
CA HIS A 236 -13.64 21.56 23.33
C HIS A 236 -12.96 22.92 23.60
N SER A 237 -13.73 23.99 23.46
CA SER A 237 -13.27 25.34 23.78
C SER A 237 -13.15 25.54 25.30
N SER A 238 -12.11 26.24 25.74
CA SER A 238 -11.89 26.67 27.14
C SER A 238 -13.06 27.45 27.74
N ASP A 239 -13.90 28.06 26.89
CA ASP A 239 -15.01 28.93 27.30
C ASP A 239 -16.37 28.20 27.38
N ASP A 240 -16.38 26.86 27.23
CA ASP A 240 -17.58 26.01 27.25
C ASP A 240 -18.63 26.35 26.15
N LYS A 241 -18.20 27.07 25.10
CA LYS A 241 -19.05 27.54 23.97
C LYS A 241 -19.16 26.54 22.81
N GLY A 242 -18.67 25.31 22.98
CA GLY A 242 -18.68 24.27 21.95
C GLY A 242 -17.31 23.94 21.37
N VAL A 243 -17.30 23.47 20.12
CA VAL A 243 -16.11 22.94 19.43
C VAL A 243 -15.20 24.08 18.91
N ASP A 244 -13.90 24.02 19.19
CA ASP A 244 -12.89 24.89 18.59
C ASP A 244 -12.50 24.42 17.18
N TRP A 245 -13.16 24.99 16.18
CA TRP A 245 -12.94 24.65 14.78
C TRP A 245 -11.58 25.09 14.24
N ASN A 246 -10.96 26.14 14.79
CA ASN A 246 -9.67 26.61 14.28
C ASN A 246 -8.56 25.62 14.65
N SER A 247 -8.56 25.12 15.87
CA SER A 247 -7.64 24.08 16.32
C SER A 247 -7.80 22.78 15.53
N ILE A 248 -9.03 22.43 15.13
CA ILE A 248 -9.28 21.27 14.25
C ILE A 248 -8.65 21.46 12.87
N VAL A 249 -8.74 22.65 12.27
CA VAL A 249 -8.13 22.93 10.96
C VAL A 249 -6.61 22.74 11.04
N THR A 250 -5.97 23.28 12.07
CA THR A 250 -4.52 23.08 12.30
C THR A 250 -4.18 21.60 12.46
N TYR A 251 -4.93 20.86 13.28
CA TYR A 251 -4.75 19.41 13.45
C TYR A 251 -4.88 18.64 12.14
N LEU A 252 -5.88 18.98 11.32
CA LEU A 252 -6.12 18.32 10.05
C LEU A 252 -4.99 18.57 9.04
N PHE A 253 -4.48 19.80 8.99
CA PHE A 253 -3.34 20.16 8.16
C PHE A 253 -2.08 19.46 8.64
N GLU A 254 -1.72 19.56 9.91
CA GLU A 254 -0.52 18.92 10.46
C GLU A 254 -0.55 17.40 10.26
N GLY A 255 -1.69 16.75 10.52
CA GLY A 255 -1.86 15.31 10.28
C GLY A 255 -1.65 14.93 8.82
N SER A 256 -2.17 15.72 7.88
CA SER A 256 -1.95 15.51 6.46
C SER A 256 -0.50 15.76 6.03
N HIS A 257 0.16 16.78 6.57
CA HIS A 257 1.57 17.06 6.29
C HIS A 257 2.49 15.93 6.79
N ARG A 258 2.18 15.33 7.96
CA ARG A 258 2.91 14.15 8.47
C ARG A 258 2.84 12.95 7.53
N MET A 259 1.73 12.77 6.81
CA MET A 259 1.58 11.69 5.82
C MET A 259 2.33 11.95 4.51
N GLY A 260 2.72 13.20 4.24
CA GLY A 260 3.37 13.62 3.00
C GLY A 260 2.39 13.77 1.83
N VAL A 261 2.94 13.70 0.61
CA VAL A 261 2.18 13.93 -0.61
C VAL A 261 1.21 12.79 -0.87
N TYR A 262 -0.07 13.12 -1.05
CA TYR A 262 -1.11 12.19 -1.42
C TYR A 262 -0.88 11.66 -2.83
N ASP A 263 -0.92 10.33 -2.97
CA ASP A 263 -0.70 9.66 -4.25
C ASP A 263 -1.93 8.85 -4.67
N SER A 264 -2.70 9.38 -5.61
CA SER A 264 -3.90 8.73 -6.15
C SER A 264 -3.60 7.41 -6.88
N ARG A 265 -2.34 7.13 -7.24
CA ARG A 265 -1.88 5.88 -7.87
C ARG A 265 -1.87 4.72 -6.87
N ARG A 266 -1.93 5.01 -5.57
CA ARG A 266 -2.08 4.00 -4.50
C ARG A 266 -3.51 3.46 -4.39
N ILE A 267 -4.50 4.07 -5.05
CA ILE A 267 -5.87 3.56 -5.04
C ILE A 267 -5.92 2.19 -5.74
N ARG A 268 -6.62 1.25 -5.12
CA ARG A 268 -6.93 -0.07 -5.64
C ARG A 268 -8.45 -0.20 -5.67
N GLY A 269 -9.04 -0.13 -6.86
CA GLY A 269 -10.49 -0.31 -7.04
C GLY A 269 -10.89 -1.77 -6.93
N ARG A 270 -12.10 -2.09 -7.35
CA ARG A 270 -12.65 -3.45 -7.33
C ARG A 270 -11.86 -4.38 -8.26
N GLY A 271 -11.86 -5.68 -7.98
CA GLY A 271 -11.07 -6.67 -8.73
C GLY A 271 -9.88 -7.21 -7.93
N ALA A 272 -9.04 -8.02 -8.56
CA ALA A 272 -7.92 -8.68 -7.89
C ALA A 272 -6.63 -7.84 -7.95
N TRP A 273 -5.88 -7.89 -6.87
CA TRP A 273 -4.65 -7.15 -6.64
C TRP A 273 -3.60 -8.05 -5.99
N TYR A 274 -2.33 -7.76 -6.28
CA TYR A 274 -1.21 -8.31 -5.53
C TYR A 274 -0.64 -7.18 -4.68
N ASP A 275 -0.85 -7.25 -3.37
CA ASP A 275 -0.52 -6.18 -2.44
C ASP A 275 0.24 -6.74 -1.25
N ASP A 276 1.41 -6.17 -0.96
CA ASP A 276 2.27 -6.58 0.15
C ASP A 276 2.48 -8.11 0.20
N LYS A 277 2.81 -8.68 -0.95
CA LYS A 277 3.00 -10.12 -1.21
C LYS A 277 1.75 -11.01 -1.00
N ARG A 278 0.58 -10.42 -0.77
CA ARG A 278 -0.70 -11.10 -0.55
C ARG A 278 -1.63 -10.96 -1.74
N ALA A 279 -2.48 -11.96 -1.96
CA ALA A 279 -3.55 -11.90 -2.94
C ALA A 279 -4.76 -11.17 -2.33
N VAL A 280 -5.19 -10.07 -2.94
CA VAL A 280 -6.30 -9.25 -2.44
C VAL A 280 -7.38 -9.12 -3.50
N LEU A 281 -8.58 -9.61 -3.22
CA LEU A 281 -9.77 -9.36 -4.03
C LEU A 281 -10.61 -8.28 -3.38
N HIS A 282 -10.85 -7.19 -4.09
CA HIS A 282 -11.74 -6.13 -3.63
C HIS A 282 -13.13 -6.28 -4.24
N LEU A 283 -14.14 -6.51 -3.39
CA LEU A 283 -15.54 -6.75 -3.77
C LEU A 283 -16.44 -5.51 -3.67
N GLY A 284 -15.85 -4.32 -3.53
CA GLY A 284 -16.56 -3.06 -3.32
C GLY A 284 -16.85 -2.75 -1.84
N ASP A 285 -17.45 -3.68 -1.08
CA ASP A 285 -17.79 -3.46 0.35
C ASP A 285 -16.85 -4.16 1.33
N ARG A 286 -16.16 -5.21 0.88
CA ARG A 286 -15.21 -6.02 1.66
C ARG A 286 -13.99 -6.39 0.82
N LEU A 287 -12.98 -6.95 1.48
CA LEU A 287 -11.82 -7.57 0.85
C LEU A 287 -11.83 -9.07 1.12
N ILE A 288 -11.23 -9.84 0.23
CA ILE A 288 -10.76 -11.20 0.50
C ILE A 288 -9.24 -11.17 0.36
N VAL A 289 -8.51 -11.48 1.42
CA VAL A 289 -7.05 -11.46 1.48
C VAL A 289 -6.58 -12.89 1.73
N ASP A 290 -5.84 -13.47 0.78
CA ASP A 290 -5.37 -14.87 0.83
C ASP A 290 -6.51 -15.86 1.20
N ASN A 291 -7.66 -15.70 0.55
CA ASN A 291 -8.91 -16.46 0.76
C ASN A 291 -9.62 -16.22 2.11
N ILE A 292 -9.20 -15.23 2.90
CA ILE A 292 -9.83 -14.86 4.17
C ILE A 292 -10.62 -13.56 4.00
N PRO A 293 -11.89 -13.45 4.42
CA PRO A 293 -12.64 -12.20 4.38
C PRO A 293 -12.09 -11.14 5.35
N PHE A 294 -11.94 -9.90 4.89
CA PHE A 294 -11.51 -8.73 5.67
C PHE A 294 -12.48 -7.55 5.49
N LYS A 295 -12.68 -6.75 6.56
CA LYS A 295 -13.22 -5.39 6.37
C LYS A 295 -12.12 -4.54 5.75
N ILE A 296 -12.51 -3.62 4.87
CA ILE A 296 -11.57 -2.71 4.19
C ILE A 296 -10.70 -1.93 5.19
N GLN A 297 -11.28 -1.51 6.31
CA GLN A 297 -10.58 -0.71 7.32
C GLN A 297 -9.49 -1.48 8.09
N ASP A 298 -9.68 -2.79 8.25
CA ASP A 298 -8.83 -3.68 9.05
C ASP A 298 -7.57 -4.11 8.29
N PHE A 299 -7.61 -4.08 6.95
CA PHE A 299 -6.47 -4.43 6.11
C PHE A 299 -5.40 -3.34 6.14
N LYS A 300 -4.25 -3.66 6.76
CA LYS A 300 -3.08 -2.77 6.82
C LYS A 300 -2.23 -2.96 5.57
N THR A 301 -2.03 -1.87 4.84
CA THR A 301 -1.24 -1.79 3.60
C THR A 301 -0.91 -0.34 3.29
N LYS A 302 0.10 -0.13 2.44
CA LYS A 302 0.39 1.17 1.83
C LYS A 302 -0.67 1.57 0.78
N ASN A 303 -1.38 0.63 0.18
CA ASN A 303 -2.39 0.96 -0.83
C ASN A 303 -3.72 1.44 -0.20
N ILE A 304 -4.56 2.08 -1.01
CA ILE A 304 -5.83 2.67 -0.56
C ILE A 304 -6.98 1.88 -1.17
N TYR A 305 -7.77 1.24 -0.33
CA TYR A 305 -9.01 0.55 -0.70
C TYR A 305 -10.20 1.38 -0.22
N GLN A 306 -11.09 1.74 -1.14
CA GLN A 306 -12.27 2.56 -0.85
C GLN A 306 -13.54 1.73 -0.97
N LYS A 307 -14.59 2.07 -0.22
CA LYS A 307 -15.88 1.43 -0.42
C LYS A 307 -16.48 1.85 -1.77
N SER A 308 -16.93 0.87 -2.52
CA SER A 308 -17.52 1.00 -3.85
C SER A 308 -18.77 0.14 -3.97
N ILE A 309 -19.40 0.15 -5.15
CA ILE A 309 -20.58 -0.66 -5.44
C ILE A 309 -20.22 -2.14 -5.26
N LYS A 310 -20.93 -2.80 -4.34
CA LYS A 310 -20.75 -4.22 -4.01
C LYS A 310 -20.88 -5.10 -5.25
N ILE A 311 -19.86 -5.92 -5.49
CA ILE A 311 -19.96 -7.04 -6.42
C ILE A 311 -20.65 -8.19 -5.66
N LYS A 312 -21.83 -8.56 -6.11
CA LYS A 312 -22.46 -9.79 -5.65
C LYS A 312 -21.75 -10.96 -6.33
N ILE A 313 -20.91 -11.65 -5.59
CA ILE A 313 -20.36 -12.95 -5.97
C ILE A 313 -21.10 -14.04 -5.18
N THR A 314 -21.32 -15.19 -5.81
CA THR A 314 -21.75 -16.40 -5.10
C THR A 314 -20.52 -16.93 -4.35
N ASP A 315 -20.61 -17.06 -3.04
CA ASP A 315 -19.54 -17.61 -2.22
C ASP A 315 -19.48 -19.13 -2.50
N GLN A 316 -18.48 -19.57 -3.25
CA GLN A 316 -18.23 -20.96 -3.61
C GLN A 316 -16.77 -21.31 -3.32
N ALA A 317 -16.53 -22.58 -2.95
CA ALA A 317 -15.16 -23.08 -2.84
C ALA A 317 -14.48 -23.05 -4.22
N PRO A 318 -13.16 -22.81 -4.30
CA PRO A 318 -12.39 -22.98 -5.53
C PRO A 318 -12.64 -24.36 -6.15
N LEU A 319 -12.83 -24.42 -7.47
CA LEU A 319 -12.81 -25.70 -8.18
C LEU A 319 -11.47 -26.41 -7.94
N ASP A 320 -11.50 -27.73 -7.81
CA ASP A 320 -10.31 -28.54 -7.96
C ASP A 320 -9.89 -28.61 -9.44
N LYS A 321 -8.69 -29.15 -9.70
CA LYS A 321 -8.15 -29.27 -11.06
C LYS A 321 -8.94 -30.21 -11.98
N HIS A 322 -9.67 -31.19 -11.42
CA HIS A 322 -10.46 -32.13 -12.21
C HIS A 322 -11.73 -31.47 -12.70
N GLU A 323 -12.42 -30.69 -11.87
CA GLU A 323 -13.59 -29.92 -12.32
C GLU A 323 -13.20 -28.68 -13.13
N ALA A 324 -12.07 -28.03 -12.81
CA ALA A 324 -11.63 -26.84 -13.53
C ALA A 324 -11.23 -27.14 -14.98
N ASN A 325 -10.60 -28.29 -15.24
CA ASN A 325 -10.17 -28.64 -16.59
C ASN A 325 -11.32 -29.10 -17.51
N ARG A 326 -12.53 -29.35 -16.97
CA ARG A 326 -13.73 -29.66 -17.76
C ARG A 326 -14.12 -28.55 -18.73
N ILE A 327 -13.63 -27.32 -18.53
CA ILE A 327 -13.77 -26.26 -19.53
C ILE A 327 -13.23 -26.68 -20.91
N PHE A 328 -12.24 -27.57 -20.97
CA PHE A 328 -11.71 -28.09 -22.23
C PHE A 328 -12.67 -29.07 -22.93
N GLU A 329 -13.63 -29.68 -22.23
CA GLU A 329 -14.72 -30.43 -22.89
C GLU A 329 -15.56 -29.50 -23.78
N ILE A 330 -15.72 -28.24 -23.38
CA ILE A 330 -16.41 -27.19 -24.15
C ILE A 330 -15.46 -26.60 -25.21
N LEU A 331 -14.27 -26.15 -24.81
CA LEU A 331 -13.38 -25.42 -25.71
C LEU A 331 -12.87 -26.29 -26.85
N ASN A 332 -12.65 -27.60 -26.65
CA ASN A 332 -12.23 -28.50 -27.71
C ASN A 332 -13.32 -28.77 -28.76
N LEU A 333 -14.58 -28.42 -28.47
CA LEU A 333 -15.67 -28.45 -29.44
C LEU A 333 -15.77 -27.16 -30.26
N ILE A 334 -14.97 -26.13 -29.99
CA ILE A 334 -14.93 -24.91 -30.79
C ILE A 334 -13.93 -25.10 -31.94
N ALA A 335 -14.34 -24.72 -33.16
CA ALA A 335 -13.49 -24.83 -34.36
C ALA A 335 -12.43 -23.70 -34.41
N PHE A 336 -11.36 -23.82 -33.63
CA PHE A 336 -10.22 -22.91 -33.70
C PHE A 336 -9.34 -23.18 -34.94
N GLU A 337 -8.69 -22.14 -35.48
CA GLU A 337 -7.68 -22.27 -36.53
C GLU A 337 -6.42 -22.98 -36.01
N LYS A 338 -5.98 -22.62 -34.80
CA LYS A 338 -4.80 -23.22 -34.15
C LYS A 338 -5.22 -24.00 -32.93
N THR A 339 -4.64 -25.17 -32.77
CA THR A 339 -4.82 -26.08 -31.62
C THR A 339 -4.57 -25.40 -30.27
N ILE A 340 -3.54 -24.57 -30.20
CA ILE A 340 -3.18 -23.84 -28.98
C ILE A 340 -4.24 -22.81 -28.54
N ASP A 341 -5.10 -22.33 -29.44
CA ASP A 341 -6.01 -21.22 -29.16
C ASP A 341 -7.05 -21.58 -28.08
N ALA A 342 -7.44 -22.85 -27.95
CA ALA A 342 -8.27 -23.31 -26.84
C ALA A 342 -7.57 -23.07 -25.49
N HIS A 343 -6.27 -23.39 -25.40
CA HIS A 343 -5.47 -23.12 -24.19
C HIS A 343 -5.25 -21.63 -23.96
N LEU A 344 -5.08 -20.83 -25.01
CA LEU A 344 -4.92 -19.37 -24.89
C LEU A 344 -6.22 -18.71 -24.42
N LEU A 345 -7.38 -19.13 -24.92
CA LEU A 345 -8.68 -18.63 -24.46
C LEU A 345 -8.95 -19.02 -23.00
N ALA A 346 -8.72 -20.28 -22.63
CA ALA A 346 -8.85 -20.74 -21.24
C ALA A 346 -7.91 -19.96 -20.31
N GLY A 347 -6.67 -19.77 -20.76
CA GLY A 347 -5.67 -18.99 -20.06
C GLY A 347 -6.03 -17.53 -19.88
N TRP A 348 -6.59 -16.92 -20.93
CA TRP A 348 -7.11 -15.56 -20.88
C TRP A 348 -8.30 -15.46 -19.92
N LEU A 349 -9.24 -16.40 -19.92
CA LEU A 349 -10.35 -16.43 -18.96
C LEU A 349 -9.84 -16.37 -17.51
N VAL A 350 -8.89 -17.23 -17.14
CA VAL A 350 -8.29 -17.22 -15.80
C VAL A 350 -7.57 -15.92 -15.49
N THR A 351 -6.66 -15.50 -16.39
CA THR A 351 -5.79 -14.33 -16.16
C THR A 351 -6.57 -13.01 -16.15
N SER A 352 -7.64 -12.92 -16.93
CA SER A 352 -8.51 -11.75 -17.00
C SER A 352 -9.21 -11.48 -15.67
N ILE A 353 -9.65 -12.53 -14.95
CA ILE A 353 -10.27 -12.43 -13.61
C ILE A 353 -9.30 -11.78 -12.60
N ILE A 354 -8.00 -12.04 -12.76
CA ILE A 354 -6.95 -11.52 -11.88
C ILE A 354 -6.10 -10.41 -12.52
N CYS A 355 -6.57 -9.77 -13.59
CA CYS A 355 -5.74 -8.89 -14.43
C CYS A 355 -5.08 -7.74 -13.65
N GLY A 356 -5.73 -7.16 -12.64
CA GLY A 356 -5.15 -6.13 -11.79
C GLY A 356 -3.88 -6.57 -11.06
N ALA A 357 -3.81 -7.85 -10.74
CA ALA A 357 -2.73 -8.49 -10.01
C ALA A 357 -1.66 -9.09 -10.91
N LEU A 358 -1.69 -8.93 -12.24
CA LEU A 358 -0.66 -9.46 -13.13
C LEU A 358 0.44 -8.44 -13.43
N LYS A 359 1.67 -8.94 -13.64
CA LYS A 359 2.80 -8.12 -14.14
C LYS A 359 2.60 -7.76 -15.61
N TRP A 360 2.05 -8.70 -16.37
CA TRP A 360 1.68 -8.55 -17.78
C TRP A 360 0.24 -9.04 -17.98
N ARG A 361 -0.61 -8.20 -18.58
CA ARG A 361 -2.03 -8.45 -18.82
C ARG A 361 -2.22 -8.84 -20.27
N PRO A 362 -2.56 -10.10 -20.56
CA PRO A 362 -2.82 -10.51 -21.94
C PRO A 362 -4.15 -9.93 -22.44
N HIS A 363 -4.18 -9.68 -23.74
CA HIS A 363 -5.33 -9.26 -24.53
C HIS A 363 -5.53 -10.25 -25.67
N ILE A 364 -6.78 -10.51 -26.02
CA ILE A 364 -7.12 -11.40 -27.13
C ILE A 364 -8.08 -10.72 -28.10
N TRP A 365 -8.01 -11.13 -29.36
CA TRP A 365 -8.91 -10.70 -30.42
C TRP A 365 -9.53 -11.93 -31.05
N ILE A 366 -10.81 -12.20 -30.77
CA ILE A 366 -11.54 -13.28 -31.39
C ILE A 366 -12.01 -12.81 -32.77
N CYS A 367 -11.56 -13.48 -33.83
CA CYS A 367 -11.96 -13.19 -35.20
C CYS A 367 -12.53 -14.41 -35.91
N GLY A 368 -13.29 -14.17 -36.97
CA GLY A 368 -13.90 -15.24 -37.76
C GLY A 368 -15.10 -14.74 -38.57
N GLU A 369 -15.46 -15.46 -39.62
CA GLU A 369 -16.58 -15.10 -40.49
C GLU A 369 -17.92 -15.08 -39.75
N LYS A 370 -18.96 -14.48 -40.36
CA LYS A 370 -20.33 -14.55 -39.82
C LYS A 370 -20.79 -16.00 -39.74
N GLY A 371 -21.32 -16.42 -38.59
CA GLY A 371 -21.80 -17.80 -38.38
C GLY A 371 -20.77 -18.77 -37.75
N THR A 372 -19.56 -18.30 -37.43
CA THR A 372 -18.53 -19.11 -36.73
C THR A 372 -18.74 -19.25 -35.22
N GLY A 373 -19.80 -18.67 -34.65
CA GLY A 373 -20.14 -18.81 -33.23
C GLY A 373 -19.55 -17.76 -32.27
N LYS A 374 -18.89 -16.71 -32.78
CA LYS A 374 -18.31 -15.61 -31.95
C LYS A 374 -19.25 -15.12 -30.84
N THR A 375 -20.44 -14.65 -31.21
CA THR A 375 -21.43 -14.11 -30.25
C THR A 375 -21.83 -15.15 -29.21
N TYR A 376 -21.98 -16.42 -29.59
CA TYR A 376 -22.30 -17.51 -28.66
C TYR A 376 -21.18 -17.73 -27.64
N ILE A 377 -19.92 -17.75 -28.08
CA ILE A 377 -18.76 -17.89 -27.19
C ILE A 377 -18.68 -16.71 -26.21
N LEU A 378 -18.96 -15.49 -26.68
CA LEU A 378 -18.97 -14.32 -25.82
C LEU A 378 -20.14 -14.36 -24.80
N SER A 379 -21.37 -14.62 -25.25
CA SER A 379 -22.57 -14.51 -24.42
C SER A 379 -22.80 -15.71 -23.49
N GLU A 380 -22.48 -16.93 -23.94
CA GLU A 380 -22.82 -18.18 -23.23
C GLU A 380 -21.64 -18.81 -22.50
N ILE A 381 -20.39 -18.44 -22.84
CA ILE A 381 -19.19 -19.01 -22.22
C ILE A 381 -18.43 -17.94 -21.44
N ILE A 382 -17.95 -16.90 -22.12
CA ILE A 382 -17.05 -15.91 -21.51
C ILE A 382 -17.79 -15.06 -20.47
N MET A 383 -18.89 -14.42 -20.85
CA MET A 383 -19.61 -13.50 -19.96
C MET A 383 -20.19 -14.17 -18.70
N PRO A 384 -20.74 -15.40 -18.75
CA PRO A 384 -21.17 -16.12 -17.54
C PRO A 384 -20.02 -16.44 -16.58
N ILE A 385 -18.86 -16.84 -17.11
CA ILE A 385 -17.64 -17.11 -16.33
C ILE A 385 -17.09 -15.84 -15.70
N LEU A 386 -17.06 -14.71 -16.41
CA LEU A 386 -16.58 -13.44 -15.85
C LEU A 386 -17.61 -12.81 -14.89
N GLY A 387 -18.90 -13.02 -15.16
CA GLY A 387 -20.01 -12.51 -14.37
C GLY A 387 -19.95 -10.99 -14.20
N LYS A 388 -20.16 -10.51 -12.97
CA LYS A 388 -20.15 -9.07 -12.64
C LYS A 388 -18.75 -8.46 -12.49
N MET A 389 -17.70 -9.25 -12.74
CA MET A 389 -16.32 -8.77 -12.69
C MET A 389 -15.80 -8.35 -14.07
N ALA A 390 -16.67 -8.16 -15.07
CA ALA A 390 -16.30 -7.66 -16.39
C ALA A 390 -17.10 -6.42 -16.79
N ILE A 391 -16.48 -5.60 -17.64
CA ILE A 391 -17.12 -4.50 -18.33
C ILE A 391 -17.44 -4.98 -19.75
N ASN A 392 -18.72 -5.07 -20.08
CA ASN A 392 -19.18 -5.42 -21.41
C ASN A 392 -19.55 -4.14 -22.18
N VAL A 393 -18.97 -3.96 -23.37
CA VAL A 393 -19.17 -2.79 -24.23
C VAL A 393 -19.44 -3.21 -25.67
N GLN A 394 -20.16 -2.37 -26.40
CA GLN A 394 -20.49 -2.59 -27.81
C GLN A 394 -19.77 -1.59 -28.72
N SER A 395 -19.88 -1.82 -30.03
CA SER A 395 -19.26 -1.06 -31.12
C SER A 395 -19.19 0.46 -30.90
N ASN A 396 -20.27 1.12 -30.45
CA ASN A 396 -20.32 2.58 -30.30
C ASN A 396 -19.57 3.22 -29.12
N THR A 397 -18.87 2.41 -28.33
CA THR A 397 -18.17 2.89 -27.14
C THR A 397 -16.87 3.61 -27.50
N THR A 398 -16.59 4.74 -26.86
CA THR A 398 -15.33 5.48 -27.03
C THR A 398 -14.30 5.07 -25.98
N GLU A 399 -13.02 5.27 -26.29
CA GLU A 399 -11.89 5.07 -25.37
C GLU A 399 -12.07 5.81 -24.04
N ALA A 400 -12.48 7.08 -24.08
CA ALA A 400 -12.78 7.88 -22.89
C ALA A 400 -13.98 7.35 -22.10
N GLY A 401 -14.98 6.77 -22.79
CA GLY A 401 -16.11 6.08 -22.17
C GLY A 401 -15.67 4.86 -21.38
N ILE A 402 -14.81 4.02 -21.98
CA ILE A 402 -14.23 2.84 -21.33
C ILE A 402 -13.45 3.25 -20.07
N ARG A 403 -12.60 4.28 -20.15
CA ARG A 403 -11.86 4.79 -18.97
C ARG A 403 -12.79 5.19 -17.82
N ARG A 404 -13.92 5.84 -18.12
CA ARG A 404 -14.90 6.27 -17.10
C ARG A 404 -15.66 5.11 -16.48
N MET A 405 -15.82 4.00 -17.21
CA MET A 405 -16.42 2.77 -16.68
C MET A 405 -15.43 2.00 -15.79
N ILE A 406 -14.16 1.91 -16.21
CA ILE A 406 -13.10 1.23 -15.44
C ILE A 406 -12.74 2.03 -14.17
N GLN A 407 -12.54 3.34 -14.29
CA GLN A 407 -12.03 4.22 -13.24
C GLN A 407 -10.72 3.70 -12.64
N LYS A 408 -10.79 3.10 -11.44
CA LYS A 408 -9.67 2.48 -10.72
C LYS A 408 -9.88 0.98 -10.51
N ASP A 409 -10.96 0.41 -11.04
CA ASP A 409 -11.24 -1.02 -10.98
C ASP A 409 -10.30 -1.79 -11.90
N ALA A 410 -10.01 -3.02 -11.52
CA ALA A 410 -9.22 -3.98 -12.25
C ALA A 410 -10.14 -5.08 -12.82
N PHE A 411 -10.96 -4.70 -13.79
CA PHE A 411 -11.86 -5.61 -14.48
C PHE A 411 -11.45 -5.81 -15.94
N PRO A 412 -11.61 -7.02 -16.49
CA PRO A 412 -11.53 -7.22 -17.92
C PRO A 412 -12.62 -6.44 -18.67
N VAL A 413 -12.26 -6.02 -19.87
CA VAL A 413 -13.15 -5.37 -20.82
C VAL A 413 -13.41 -6.34 -21.96
N VAL A 414 -14.68 -6.60 -22.23
CA VAL A 414 -15.14 -7.40 -23.36
C VAL A 414 -15.85 -6.46 -24.32
N MET A 415 -15.34 -6.37 -25.54
CA MET A 415 -15.93 -5.55 -26.61
C MET A 415 -16.37 -6.46 -27.76
N ASP A 416 -17.70 -6.54 -27.94
CA ASP A 416 -18.27 -7.20 -29.11
C ASP A 416 -18.50 -6.20 -30.25
N GLU A 417 -18.52 -6.71 -31.48
CA GLU A 417 -18.66 -5.92 -32.71
C GLU A 417 -17.62 -4.78 -32.82
N ALA A 418 -16.34 -5.08 -32.58
CA ALA A 418 -15.22 -4.17 -32.77
C ALA A 418 -14.88 -3.94 -34.26
N GLU A 419 -15.91 -3.71 -35.08
CA GLU A 419 -15.82 -3.56 -36.53
C GLU A 419 -15.42 -2.14 -36.94
N THR A 420 -14.79 -2.06 -38.12
CA THR A 420 -14.37 -0.80 -38.76
C THR A 420 -15.05 -0.67 -40.12
N GLU A 421 -16.30 -0.17 -40.16
CA GLU A 421 -17.02 0.05 -41.43
C GLU A 421 -16.68 1.41 -42.05
N ARG A 422 -16.45 2.44 -41.22
CA ARG A 422 -16.16 3.81 -41.66
C ARG A 422 -14.82 4.28 -41.09
N LYS A 423 -14.21 5.28 -41.74
CA LYS A 423 -12.95 5.89 -41.27
C LYS A 423 -13.00 6.37 -39.81
N ARG A 424 -14.13 6.93 -39.38
CA ARG A 424 -14.33 7.35 -37.97
C ARG A 424 -14.33 6.16 -37.00
N ASP A 425 -14.82 5.00 -37.43
CA ASP A 425 -14.84 3.80 -36.61
C ASP A 425 -13.42 3.24 -36.44
N ASP A 426 -12.61 3.28 -37.50
CA ASP A 426 -11.19 2.91 -37.45
C ASP A 426 -10.41 3.76 -36.45
N GLU A 427 -10.47 5.10 -36.53
CA GLU A 427 -9.79 6.00 -35.59
C GLU A 427 -10.20 5.73 -34.11
N ARG A 428 -11.48 5.41 -33.89
CA ARG A 428 -12.00 5.05 -32.57
C ARG A 428 -11.44 3.71 -32.09
N ILE A 429 -11.49 2.66 -32.92
CA ILE A 429 -10.98 1.33 -32.56
C ILE A 429 -9.47 1.38 -32.33
N GLN A 430 -8.70 2.11 -33.15
CA GLN A 430 -7.27 2.32 -32.92
C GLN A 430 -6.99 2.99 -31.58
N SER A 431 -7.81 3.96 -31.17
CA SER A 431 -7.68 4.60 -29.85
C SER A 431 -7.90 3.60 -28.70
N ILE A 432 -8.85 2.67 -28.86
CA ILE A 432 -9.12 1.62 -27.86
C ILE A 432 -8.02 0.55 -27.86
N ILE A 433 -7.49 0.18 -29.02
CA ILE A 433 -6.31 -0.71 -29.13
C ILE A 433 -5.10 -0.08 -28.43
N MET A 434 -4.89 1.23 -28.61
CA MET A 434 -3.83 1.96 -27.92
C MET A 434 -4.02 1.91 -26.40
N LEU A 435 -5.26 2.08 -25.91
CA LEU A 435 -5.59 1.94 -24.49
C LEU A 435 -5.27 0.54 -23.96
N ALA A 436 -5.69 -0.51 -24.68
CA ALA A 436 -5.38 -1.89 -24.33
C ALA A 436 -3.87 -2.12 -24.23
N ARG A 437 -3.10 -1.67 -25.23
CA ARG A 437 -1.63 -1.77 -25.23
C ARG A 437 -0.97 -1.07 -24.05
N GLN A 438 -1.50 0.07 -23.62
CA GLN A 438 -0.99 0.81 -22.46
C GLN A 438 -1.30 0.08 -21.14
N SER A 439 -2.35 -0.75 -21.11
CA SER A 439 -2.73 -1.54 -19.93
C SER A 439 -1.98 -2.86 -19.75
N SER A 440 -1.28 -3.34 -20.79
CA SER A 440 -0.61 -4.66 -20.76
C SER A 440 0.47 -4.75 -19.69
N ALA A 441 1.41 -3.80 -19.64
CA ALA A 441 2.53 -3.85 -18.71
C ALA A 441 2.24 -3.17 -17.36
N GLU A 442 2.91 -3.60 -16.30
CA GLU A 442 3.01 -2.87 -15.04
C GLU A 442 3.94 -1.65 -15.18
N THR A 443 3.61 -0.74 -16.10
CA THR A 443 4.36 0.51 -16.31
C THR A 443 3.81 1.64 -15.44
N PRO A 444 4.68 2.49 -14.86
CA PRO A 444 4.27 3.69 -14.11
C PRO A 444 3.79 4.85 -15.00
N ALA A 445 3.71 4.65 -16.32
CA ALA A 445 3.27 5.67 -17.27
C ALA A 445 1.76 5.90 -17.13
N ASN A 446 1.40 7.03 -16.52
CA ASN A 446 0.01 7.44 -16.37
C ASN A 446 -0.43 8.35 -17.50
N ILE A 447 -1.72 8.30 -17.79
CA ILE A 447 -2.34 9.25 -18.70
C ILE A 447 -3.08 10.26 -17.86
N ILE A 448 -2.64 11.51 -17.99
CA ILE A 448 -3.11 12.65 -17.23
C ILE A 448 -4.15 13.36 -18.09
N MET A 449 -5.38 13.46 -17.60
CA MET A 449 -6.42 14.28 -18.22
C MET A 449 -6.78 15.45 -17.32
N ALA A 450 -6.96 16.64 -17.90
CA ALA A 450 -7.50 17.78 -17.18
C ALA A 450 -8.98 17.53 -16.85
N ASN A 451 -9.33 17.63 -15.58
CA ASN A 451 -10.71 17.54 -15.09
C ASN A 451 -11.40 18.90 -15.25
N LYS A 452 -12.72 18.88 -15.52
CA LYS A 452 -13.56 20.08 -15.68
C LYS A 452 -13.62 20.97 -14.42
N LEU A 453 -13.23 20.44 -13.27
CA LEU A 453 -13.17 21.15 -11.98
C LEU A 453 -11.78 21.76 -11.66
N GLY A 454 -10.85 21.79 -12.63
CA GLY A 454 -9.54 22.43 -12.46
C GLY A 454 -8.47 21.56 -11.80
N GLY A 455 -8.66 20.24 -11.78
CA GLY A 455 -7.66 19.24 -11.33
C GLY A 455 -7.16 18.36 -12.47
N THR A 456 -6.30 17.39 -12.18
CA THR A 456 -5.91 16.34 -13.13
C THR A 456 -6.39 14.97 -12.64
N ASP A 457 -7.09 14.23 -13.50
CA ASP A 457 -7.46 12.85 -13.24
C ASP A 457 -6.37 11.94 -13.84
N GLU A 458 -5.67 11.19 -13.01
CA GLU A 458 -4.73 10.15 -13.46
C GLU A 458 -5.44 8.80 -13.60
N PHE A 459 -5.49 8.29 -14.84
CA PHE A 459 -6.04 6.97 -15.11
C PHE A 459 -4.91 5.96 -15.32
N ASN A 460 -4.87 4.92 -14.47
CA ASN A 460 -4.02 3.75 -14.67
C ASN A 460 -4.94 2.56 -14.93
N VAL A 461 -5.09 2.20 -16.21
CA VAL A 461 -5.97 1.11 -16.63
C VAL A 461 -5.24 -0.21 -16.43
N ARG A 462 -5.79 -1.07 -15.57
CA ARG A 462 -5.24 -2.39 -15.25
C ARG A 462 -6.23 -3.48 -15.62
N SER A 463 -6.52 -3.54 -16.91
CA SER A 463 -7.54 -4.42 -17.49
C SER A 463 -6.94 -5.33 -18.56
N SER A 464 -7.43 -6.56 -18.63
CA SER A 464 -7.28 -7.40 -19.82
C SER A 464 -8.42 -7.09 -20.79
N PHE A 465 -8.15 -7.11 -22.09
CA PHE A 465 -9.15 -6.77 -23.12
C PHE A 465 -9.42 -7.98 -24.00
N LEU A 466 -10.69 -8.19 -24.32
CA LEU A 466 -11.16 -9.08 -25.36
C LEU A 466 -11.89 -8.24 -26.40
N PHE A 467 -11.53 -8.45 -27.65
CA PHE A 467 -12.23 -7.89 -28.80
C PHE A 467 -12.85 -9.01 -29.63
N SER A 468 -14.01 -8.76 -30.20
CA SER A 468 -14.67 -9.66 -31.16
C SER A 468 -15.08 -8.87 -32.39
N ALA A 469 -14.61 -9.33 -33.56
CA ALA A 469 -14.95 -8.75 -34.87
C ALA A 469 -14.74 -9.80 -35.98
N ILE A 470 -15.19 -9.55 -37.20
CA ILE A 470 -14.91 -10.38 -38.36
C ILE A 470 -13.44 -10.25 -38.72
N ASN A 471 -12.96 -9.01 -38.84
CA ASN A 471 -11.60 -8.70 -39.25
C ASN A 471 -10.76 -8.17 -38.09
N ILE A 472 -9.44 -8.28 -38.23
CA ILE A 472 -8.46 -7.73 -37.29
C ILE A 472 -7.94 -6.41 -37.88
N PRO A 473 -8.18 -5.25 -37.24
CA PRO A 473 -7.77 -3.94 -37.75
C PRO A 473 -6.34 -3.57 -37.31
N PHE A 474 -5.42 -4.52 -37.14
CA PHE A 474 -4.07 -4.22 -36.67
C PHE A 474 -3.29 -3.43 -37.71
N GLN A 475 -2.86 -2.23 -37.34
CA GLN A 475 -2.10 -1.33 -38.22
C GLN A 475 -0.60 -1.36 -37.91
N GLN A 476 -0.22 -1.75 -36.70
CA GLN A 476 1.16 -1.73 -36.24
C GLN A 476 1.61 -3.14 -35.81
N ALA A 477 2.88 -3.48 -36.07
CA ALA A 477 3.49 -4.71 -35.53
C ALA A 477 3.41 -4.77 -33.98
N ALA A 478 3.33 -3.61 -33.34
CA ALA A 478 3.16 -3.50 -31.90
C ALA A 478 1.79 -4.01 -31.40
N ASP A 479 0.74 -3.97 -32.24
CA ASP A 479 -0.60 -4.47 -31.92
C ASP A 479 -0.59 -6.00 -31.87
N ALA A 480 -0.07 -6.62 -32.93
CA ALA A 480 0.08 -8.07 -33.03
C ALA A 480 0.99 -8.67 -31.92
N SER A 481 1.93 -7.88 -31.40
CA SER A 481 2.81 -8.31 -30.29
C SER A 481 2.16 -8.25 -28.89
N ARG A 482 1.01 -7.58 -28.74
CA ARG A 482 0.33 -7.36 -27.44
C ARG A 482 -1.12 -7.83 -27.42
N ILE A 483 -1.69 -8.16 -28.57
CA ILE A 483 -3.05 -8.69 -28.70
C ILE A 483 -2.95 -9.98 -29.51
N THR A 484 -3.37 -11.09 -28.91
CA THR A 484 -3.28 -12.40 -29.54
C THR A 484 -4.56 -12.68 -30.34
N PRO A 485 -4.46 -12.86 -31.66
CA PRO A 485 -5.61 -13.25 -32.47
C PRO A 485 -5.99 -14.72 -32.19
N ILE A 486 -7.27 -14.96 -31.97
CA ILE A 486 -7.91 -16.27 -31.84
C ILE A 486 -8.89 -16.38 -33.00
N THR A 487 -8.52 -17.14 -34.03
CA THR A 487 -9.31 -17.26 -35.25
C THR A 487 -10.27 -18.44 -35.14
N LEU A 488 -11.55 -18.19 -35.40
CA LEU A 488 -12.59 -19.21 -35.49
C LEU A 488 -12.84 -19.58 -36.95
N LEU A 489 -12.95 -20.87 -37.20
CA LEU A 489 -13.31 -21.47 -38.47
C LEU A 489 -14.78 -21.93 -38.44
N PHE A 490 -15.33 -22.19 -39.62
CA PHE A 490 -16.56 -22.98 -39.69
C PHE A 490 -16.27 -24.41 -39.27
N HIS A 491 -17.21 -25.03 -38.57
CA HIS A 491 -17.21 -26.47 -38.43
C HIS A 491 -17.20 -27.11 -39.82
N LYS A 492 -16.31 -28.10 -40.00
CA LYS A 492 -16.38 -29.02 -41.15
C LYS A 492 -17.69 -29.84 -41.05
N SER A 493 -17.91 -30.78 -41.98
CA SER A 493 -19.06 -31.72 -41.92
C SER A 493 -19.38 -32.18 -40.48
N ASP A 494 -20.66 -32.24 -40.12
CA ASP A 494 -21.18 -32.50 -38.75
C ASP A 494 -21.25 -31.30 -37.78
N GLY A 495 -21.15 -30.06 -38.30
CA GLY A 495 -21.18 -28.85 -37.46
C GLY A 495 -22.44 -28.65 -36.61
N GLN A 496 -23.61 -29.12 -37.08
CA GLN A 496 -24.86 -28.96 -36.34
C GLN A 496 -24.92 -29.87 -35.10
N ASN A 497 -24.50 -31.13 -35.24
CA ASN A 497 -24.39 -32.07 -34.14
C ASN A 497 -23.35 -31.61 -33.10
N LYS A 498 -22.17 -31.16 -33.55
CA LYS A 498 -21.14 -30.60 -32.66
C LYS A 498 -21.63 -29.38 -31.89
N PHE A 499 -22.41 -28.52 -32.53
CA PHE A 499 -23.00 -27.35 -31.86
C PHE A 499 -24.07 -27.76 -30.83
N GLU A 500 -24.91 -28.75 -31.11
CA GLU A 500 -25.89 -29.28 -30.15
C GLU A 500 -25.20 -29.90 -28.92
N ILE A 501 -24.11 -30.65 -29.13
CA ILE A 501 -23.28 -31.19 -28.04
C ILE A 501 -22.64 -30.06 -27.24
N LEU A 502 -22.09 -29.05 -27.91
CA LEU A 502 -21.51 -27.87 -27.27
C LEU A 502 -22.55 -27.18 -26.37
N GLN A 503 -23.76 -26.94 -26.88
CA GLN A 503 -24.84 -26.32 -26.11
C GLN A 503 -25.20 -27.13 -24.87
N LYS A 504 -25.27 -28.46 -25.00
CA LYS A 504 -25.54 -29.36 -23.87
C LYS A 504 -24.46 -29.26 -22.80
N LEU A 505 -23.18 -29.33 -23.19
CA LEU A 505 -22.06 -29.25 -22.23
C LEU A 505 -21.96 -27.87 -21.58
N VAL A 506 -22.20 -26.78 -22.33
CA VAL A 506 -22.27 -25.42 -21.78
C VAL A 506 -23.34 -25.33 -20.70
N TYR A 507 -24.54 -25.86 -20.95
CA TYR A 507 -25.62 -25.87 -19.97
C TYR A 507 -25.32 -26.74 -18.74
N GLU A 508 -24.68 -27.90 -18.95
CA GLU A 508 -24.34 -28.85 -17.88
C GLU A 508 -23.21 -28.34 -16.98
N ILE A 509 -22.16 -27.79 -17.57
CA ILE A 509 -20.93 -27.43 -16.85
C ILE A 509 -20.99 -25.99 -16.34
N LEU A 510 -21.39 -25.01 -17.17
CA LEU A 510 -21.29 -23.58 -16.84
C LEU A 510 -22.45 -23.07 -15.99
N THR A 511 -22.79 -23.82 -14.93
CA THR A 511 -23.79 -23.41 -13.93
C THR A 511 -23.32 -22.15 -13.18
N PRO A 512 -24.24 -21.36 -12.59
CA PRO A 512 -23.86 -20.20 -11.77
C PRO A 512 -22.85 -20.53 -10.66
N GLU A 513 -22.98 -21.70 -10.05
CA GLU A 513 -22.10 -22.23 -9.00
C GLU A 513 -20.73 -22.58 -9.57
N TRP A 514 -20.67 -23.30 -10.69
CA TRP A 514 -19.40 -23.66 -11.34
C TRP A 514 -18.65 -22.39 -11.80
N ASN A 515 -19.36 -21.43 -12.42
CA ASN A 515 -18.78 -20.16 -12.83
C ASN A 515 -18.20 -19.37 -11.64
N ALA A 516 -18.86 -19.41 -10.48
CA ALA A 516 -18.36 -18.79 -9.26
C ALA A 516 -17.14 -19.52 -8.69
N ALA A 517 -17.17 -20.85 -8.66
CA ALA A 517 -16.06 -21.68 -8.21
C ALA A 517 -14.82 -21.56 -9.13
N PHE A 518 -15.03 -21.39 -10.44
CA PHE A 518 -13.95 -21.13 -11.41
C PHE A 518 -13.24 -19.80 -11.12
N ARG A 519 -14.01 -18.72 -10.86
CA ARG A 519 -13.46 -17.43 -10.43
C ARG A 519 -12.72 -17.57 -9.10
N ALA A 520 -13.30 -18.27 -8.13
CA ALA A 520 -12.67 -18.53 -6.83
C ALA A 520 -11.33 -19.27 -7.01
N ARG A 521 -11.24 -20.25 -7.92
CA ARG A 521 -9.98 -20.92 -8.27
C ARG A 521 -8.93 -19.95 -8.80
N ALA A 522 -9.28 -19.15 -9.81
CA ALA A 522 -8.35 -18.17 -10.38
C ALA A 522 -7.78 -17.20 -9.31
N ILE A 523 -8.62 -16.77 -8.37
CA ILE A 523 -8.23 -15.88 -7.26
C ILE A 523 -7.37 -16.63 -6.23
N SER A 524 -7.75 -17.85 -5.85
CA SER A 524 -7.02 -18.65 -4.87
C SER A 524 -5.61 -19.03 -5.33
N LEU A 525 -5.43 -19.24 -6.64
CA LEU A 525 -4.15 -19.58 -7.26
C LEU A 525 -3.38 -18.35 -7.77
N LEU A 526 -3.83 -17.13 -7.48
CA LEU A 526 -3.24 -15.89 -8.01
C LEU A 526 -1.72 -15.83 -7.82
N LYS A 527 -1.21 -16.17 -6.63
CA LYS A 527 0.22 -16.18 -6.36
C LYS A 527 0.96 -17.21 -7.23
N ILE A 528 0.44 -18.42 -7.32
CA ILE A 528 0.99 -19.51 -8.13
C ILE A 528 0.96 -19.14 -9.62
N ILE A 529 -0.12 -18.54 -10.11
CA ILE A 529 -0.24 -18.07 -11.51
C ILE A 529 0.81 -17.00 -11.80
N ARG A 530 1.05 -16.05 -10.89
CA ARG A 530 2.09 -15.03 -11.05
C ARG A 530 3.50 -15.63 -11.12
N GLU A 531 3.80 -16.62 -10.29
CA GLU A 531 5.10 -17.31 -10.29
C GLU A 531 5.27 -18.18 -11.54
N ASN A 532 4.23 -18.92 -11.93
CA ASN A 532 4.21 -19.71 -13.15
C ASN A 532 4.32 -18.83 -14.40
N HIS A 533 3.75 -17.64 -14.41
CA HIS A 533 3.92 -16.68 -15.51
C HIS A 533 5.40 -16.36 -15.73
N ASP A 534 6.18 -16.09 -14.67
CA ASP A 534 7.61 -15.85 -14.83
C ASP A 534 8.32 -17.05 -15.48
N VAL A 535 7.93 -18.28 -15.15
CA VAL A 535 8.49 -19.51 -15.74
C VAL A 535 8.07 -19.69 -17.20
N PHE A 536 6.76 -19.62 -17.49
CA PHE A 536 6.21 -19.76 -18.84
C PHE A 536 6.70 -18.67 -19.77
N ARG A 537 6.90 -17.44 -19.28
CA ARG A 537 7.48 -16.34 -20.04
C ARG A 537 8.81 -16.73 -20.68
N PHE A 538 9.74 -17.28 -19.90
CA PHE A 538 11.05 -17.71 -20.41
C PHE A 538 10.93 -18.88 -21.38
N SER A 539 10.10 -19.88 -21.06
CA SER A 539 9.94 -21.07 -21.89
C SER A 539 9.23 -20.77 -23.22
N ALA A 540 8.22 -19.90 -23.21
CA ALA A 540 7.50 -19.45 -24.41
C ALA A 540 8.39 -18.57 -25.29
N ALA A 541 9.14 -17.63 -24.71
CA ALA A 541 10.11 -16.84 -25.47
C ALA A 541 11.13 -17.72 -26.20
N LYS A 542 11.61 -18.78 -25.55
CA LYS A 542 12.52 -19.76 -26.16
C LYS A 542 11.83 -20.57 -27.27
N TYR A 543 10.60 -21.01 -27.06
CA TYR A 543 9.87 -21.87 -28.00
C TYR A 543 9.47 -21.10 -29.27
N PHE A 544 8.86 -19.93 -29.11
CA PHE A 544 8.40 -19.10 -30.23
C PHE A 544 9.51 -18.22 -30.84
N GLN A 545 10.71 -18.22 -30.25
CA GLN A 545 11.84 -17.36 -30.64
C GLN A 545 11.49 -15.86 -30.64
N ASP A 546 10.55 -15.46 -29.77
CA ASP A 546 10.08 -14.09 -29.63
C ASP A 546 9.86 -13.77 -28.15
N GLN A 547 10.64 -12.83 -27.62
CA GLN A 547 10.55 -12.40 -26.23
C GLN A 547 9.20 -11.75 -25.90
N ARG A 548 8.59 -11.03 -26.86
CA ARG A 548 7.28 -10.38 -26.67
C ARG A 548 6.15 -11.40 -26.68
N ALA A 549 6.24 -12.41 -27.55
CA ALA A 549 5.36 -13.57 -27.48
C ALA A 549 5.47 -14.27 -26.13
N GLY A 550 6.67 -14.32 -25.53
CA GLY A 550 6.89 -14.82 -24.17
C GLY A 550 6.05 -14.11 -23.11
N ASP A 551 6.02 -12.78 -23.11
CA ASP A 551 5.21 -12.00 -22.15
C ASP A 551 3.70 -12.27 -22.30
N GLN A 552 3.22 -12.20 -23.54
CA GLN A 552 1.80 -12.33 -23.86
C GLN A 552 1.28 -13.77 -23.69
N ILE A 553 1.92 -14.71 -24.39
CA ILE A 553 1.51 -16.12 -24.41
C ILE A 553 1.85 -16.78 -23.07
N GLY A 554 3.00 -16.45 -22.47
CA GLY A 554 3.40 -17.01 -21.19
C GLY A 554 2.39 -16.71 -20.07
N ALA A 555 1.80 -15.52 -20.04
CA ALA A 555 0.75 -15.18 -19.08
C ALA A 555 -0.48 -16.08 -19.26
N MET A 556 -0.98 -16.22 -20.50
CA MET A 556 -2.14 -17.09 -20.79
C MET A 556 -1.83 -18.56 -20.50
N LEU A 557 -0.66 -19.07 -20.87
CA LEU A 557 -0.26 -20.45 -20.57
C LEU A 557 -0.19 -20.72 -19.07
N ALA A 558 0.28 -19.77 -18.27
CA ALA A 558 0.26 -19.89 -16.81
C ALA A 558 -1.18 -19.97 -16.26
N GLY A 559 -2.10 -19.16 -16.81
CA GLY A 559 -3.52 -19.25 -16.52
C GLY A 559 -4.11 -20.61 -16.90
N SER A 560 -3.80 -21.09 -18.11
CA SER A 560 -4.26 -22.38 -18.64
C SER A 560 -3.76 -23.54 -17.79
N TYR A 561 -2.47 -23.55 -17.45
CA TYR A 561 -1.85 -24.56 -16.60
C TYR A 561 -2.46 -24.62 -15.20
N SER A 562 -2.92 -23.49 -14.66
CA SER A 562 -3.61 -23.46 -13.36
C SER A 562 -4.94 -24.21 -13.35
N LEU A 563 -5.49 -24.57 -14.51
CA LEU A 563 -6.67 -25.43 -14.60
C LEU A 563 -6.31 -26.92 -14.42
N PHE A 564 -5.05 -27.29 -14.64
CA PHE A 564 -4.56 -28.67 -14.54
C PHE A 564 -3.72 -28.93 -13.29
N SER A 565 -3.23 -27.88 -12.63
CA SER A 565 -2.27 -27.98 -11.54
C SER A 565 -2.38 -26.83 -10.55
N ASP A 566 -2.13 -27.13 -9.27
CA ASP A 566 -2.05 -26.17 -8.18
C ASP A 566 -0.60 -25.82 -7.83
N ASN A 567 0.39 -26.32 -8.59
CA ASN A 567 1.80 -26.23 -8.23
C ASN A 567 2.58 -25.23 -9.10
N ILE A 568 3.70 -24.77 -8.56
CA ILE A 568 4.70 -24.04 -9.32
C ILE A 568 5.39 -25.02 -10.29
N ILE A 569 5.50 -24.66 -11.56
CA ILE A 569 6.12 -25.48 -12.60
C ILE A 569 7.59 -25.11 -12.78
N ASP A 570 8.44 -26.09 -13.07
CA ASP A 570 9.84 -25.84 -13.45
C ASP A 570 9.97 -25.52 -14.95
N ARG A 571 11.09 -24.89 -15.34
CA ARG A 571 11.32 -24.46 -16.73
C ARG A 571 11.32 -25.60 -17.76
N LYS A 572 11.84 -26.78 -17.40
CA LYS A 572 11.93 -27.92 -18.31
C LYS A 572 10.54 -28.50 -18.58
N THR A 573 9.75 -28.64 -17.52
CA THR A 573 8.36 -29.10 -17.63
C THR A 573 7.51 -28.07 -18.38
N ALA A 574 7.64 -26.78 -18.07
CA ALA A 574 6.93 -25.72 -18.79
C ALA A 574 7.20 -25.73 -20.30
N TYR A 575 8.46 -25.94 -20.73
CA TYR A 575 8.80 -26.04 -22.15
C TYR A 575 8.12 -27.24 -22.82
N LYS A 576 8.07 -28.40 -22.14
CA LYS A 576 7.34 -29.58 -22.63
C LYS A 576 5.83 -29.33 -22.70
N THR A 577 5.25 -28.67 -21.70
CA THR A 577 3.83 -28.30 -21.68
C THR A 577 3.47 -27.41 -22.86
N ILE A 578 4.34 -26.46 -23.23
CA ILE A 578 4.14 -25.61 -24.42
C ILE A 578 4.10 -26.45 -25.69
N ILE A 579 5.06 -27.37 -25.86
CA ILE A 579 5.10 -28.28 -27.02
C ILE A 579 3.81 -29.09 -27.11
N MET A 580 3.35 -29.64 -25.97
CA MET A 580 2.13 -30.43 -25.89
C MET A 580 0.90 -29.60 -26.30
N MET A 581 0.69 -28.45 -25.65
CA MET A 581 -0.44 -27.55 -25.95
C MET A 581 -0.42 -27.00 -27.39
N HIS A 582 0.76 -26.88 -28.01
CA HIS A 582 0.89 -26.42 -29.38
C HIS A 582 0.67 -27.53 -30.42
N ASN A 583 1.12 -28.75 -30.12
CA ASN A 583 1.13 -29.85 -31.08
C ASN A 583 -0.02 -30.86 -30.91
N GLU A 584 -0.79 -30.78 -29.82
CA GLU A 584 -2.02 -31.56 -29.69
C GLU A 584 -3.04 -31.07 -30.73
N THR A 585 -3.01 -31.69 -31.92
CA THR A 585 -4.23 -31.87 -32.71
C THR A 585 -5.14 -32.76 -31.87
N TYR A 586 -6.09 -32.15 -31.16
CA TYR A 586 -7.24 -32.88 -30.68
C TYR A 586 -7.92 -33.48 -31.91
N ASN A 587 -7.72 -34.80 -32.10
CA ASN A 587 -8.48 -35.57 -33.06
C ASN A 587 -9.94 -35.49 -32.59
N VAL A 588 -10.72 -34.63 -33.24
CA VAL A 588 -12.18 -34.56 -33.11
C VAL A 588 -12.81 -35.62 -33.98
#